data_AF-A0A3L7AKD2-F1
#
_entry.id   AF-A0A3L7AKD2-F1
#
_cell.length_a   1.000
_cell.length_b   1.000
_cell.length_c   1.000
_cell.angle_alpha   90.00
_cell.angle_beta   90.00
_cell.angle_gamma   90.00
#
_symmetry.space_group_name_H-M   'P 1'
#
loop_
_entity.id
_entity.type
_entity.pdbx_description
1 polymer ?
#
loop_
_entity_poly.entity_id
_entity_poly.type
_entity_poly.pdbx_seq_one_letter_code
_entity_poly.pdbx_strand_id
1 'polypeptide(L)'
;MSAPEDDRRNDAYAWIDATAPKLLAASRELVETGAAARISDEAVAQILTAAVRLYVAKSDGEERTFSPIFGERDSELTPTELLSAVSEMLRALHLGPVELALWYRRRPDEHIS
;
A
#
# COMPACT_ATOMS: atom_id res chain seq x y z
N MET A 1 10.18 -9.68 29.60
CA MET A 1 10.78 -10.92 29.05
C MET A 1 10.62 -10.84 27.55
N SER A 2 11.72 -10.67 26.82
CA SER A 2 11.74 -10.63 25.35
C SER A 2 11.53 -12.05 24.82
N ALA A 3 10.60 -12.22 23.88
CA ALA A 3 10.43 -13.47 23.14
C ALA A 3 11.72 -13.78 22.35
N PRO A 4 12.07 -15.07 22.15
CA PRO A 4 13.36 -15.47 21.61
C PRO A 4 13.47 -15.07 20.13
N GLU A 5 14.63 -14.52 19.76
CA GLU A 5 14.98 -14.10 18.38
C GLU A 5 15.08 -15.27 17.38
N ASP A 6 14.84 -16.50 17.83
CA ASP A 6 15.08 -17.73 17.07
C ASP A 6 13.95 -18.10 16.09
N ASP A 7 12.75 -17.53 16.25
CA ASP A 7 11.58 -17.88 15.43
C ASP A 7 11.57 -17.17 14.05
N ARG A 8 12.42 -16.14 13.86
CA ARG A 8 12.52 -15.43 12.57
C ARG A 8 13.31 -16.18 11.51
N ARG A 9 14.03 -17.25 11.87
CA ARG A 9 14.85 -18.04 10.93
C ARG A 9 14.03 -18.92 10.00
N ASN A 10 12.74 -19.12 10.28
CA ASN A 10 11.84 -19.97 9.49
C ASN A 10 10.49 -19.32 9.19
N ASP A 11 10.44 -17.99 9.15
CA ASP A 11 9.26 -17.28 8.68
C ASP A 11 9.17 -17.44 7.16
N ALA A 12 8.17 -18.21 6.72
CA ALA A 12 7.87 -18.48 5.32
C ALA A 12 7.63 -17.20 4.49
N TYR A 13 7.38 -16.07 5.13
CA TYR A 13 7.07 -14.79 4.51
C TYR A 13 8.13 -13.71 4.76
N ALA A 14 9.22 -13.99 5.48
CA ALA A 14 10.30 -13.03 5.73
C ALA A 14 10.95 -12.49 4.45
N TRP A 15 10.84 -13.22 3.34
CA TRP A 15 11.29 -12.75 2.03
C TRP A 15 10.55 -11.48 1.57
N ILE A 16 9.30 -11.26 2.02
CA ILE A 16 8.52 -10.06 1.70
C ILE A 16 9.20 -8.83 2.31
N ASP A 17 9.56 -8.88 3.59
CA ASP A 17 10.26 -7.79 4.28
C ASP A 17 11.64 -7.51 3.67
N ALA A 18 12.33 -8.54 3.20
CA ALA A 18 13.61 -8.39 2.50
C ALA A 18 13.47 -7.85 1.07
N THR A 19 12.31 -8.04 0.43
CA THR A 19 12.05 -7.63 -0.96
C THR A 19 11.45 -6.24 -1.03
N ALA A 20 10.60 -5.84 -0.08
CA ALA A 20 9.93 -4.54 -0.05
C ALA A 20 10.88 -3.33 -0.27
N PRO A 21 12.01 -3.19 0.46
CA PRO A 21 12.92 -2.07 0.23
C PRO A 21 13.62 -2.13 -1.13
N LYS A 22 13.88 -3.34 -1.66
CA LYS A 22 14.49 -3.51 -3.00
C LYS A 22 13.51 -3.12 -4.09
N LEU A 23 12.25 -3.50 -3.95
CA LEU A 23 11.18 -3.14 -4.87
C LEU A 23 10.98 -1.63 -4.92
N LEU A 24 10.96 -0.97 -3.75
CA LEU A 24 10.83 0.49 -3.68
C LEU A 24 12.02 1.22 -4.31
N ALA A 25 13.24 0.76 -4.06
CA ALA A 25 14.43 1.35 -4.69
C ALA A 25 14.40 1.19 -6.22
N ALA A 26 14.05 -0.01 -6.71
CA ALA A 26 13.94 -0.28 -8.13
C ALA A 26 12.80 0.52 -8.79
N SER A 27 11.66 0.70 -8.12
CA SER A 27 10.56 1.49 -8.67
C SER A 27 10.94 2.96 -8.87
N ARG A 28 11.71 3.54 -7.93
CA ARG A 28 12.22 4.92 -8.08
C ARG A 28 13.11 5.04 -9.32
N GLU A 29 14.11 4.17 -9.44
CA GLU A 29 15.02 4.17 -10.59
C GLU A 29 14.26 4.01 -11.92
N LEU A 30 13.30 3.09 -11.98
CA LEU A 30 12.50 2.86 -13.19
C LEU A 30 11.65 4.07 -13.58
N VAL A 31 11.08 4.79 -12.62
CA VAL A 31 10.28 6.00 -12.88
C VAL A 31 11.19 7.15 -13.30
N GLU A 32 12.27 7.41 -12.57
CA GLU A 32 13.23 8.48 -12.85
C GLU A 32 13.88 8.34 -14.23
N THR A 33 14.15 7.11 -14.66
CA THR A 33 14.76 6.81 -15.95
C THR A 33 13.74 6.62 -17.09
N GLY A 34 12.43 6.74 -16.81
CA GLY A 34 11.38 6.52 -17.80
C GLY A 34 11.28 5.06 -18.30
N ALA A 35 11.81 4.11 -17.53
CA ALA A 35 11.94 2.70 -17.88
C ALA A 35 10.82 1.82 -17.28
N ALA A 36 9.77 2.42 -16.71
CA ALA A 36 8.65 1.71 -16.09
C ALA A 36 7.99 0.64 -16.99
N ALA A 37 7.95 0.88 -18.32
CA ALA A 37 7.40 -0.06 -19.30
C ALA A 37 8.16 -1.42 -19.39
N ARG A 38 9.31 -1.54 -18.73
CA ARG A 38 10.05 -2.81 -18.62
C ARG A 38 9.40 -3.80 -17.66
N ILE A 39 8.54 -3.33 -16.77
CA ILE A 39 7.74 -4.16 -15.87
C ILE A 39 6.38 -4.37 -16.51
N SER A 40 5.88 -5.60 -16.52
CA SER A 40 4.57 -5.88 -17.09
C SER A 40 3.46 -5.29 -16.23
N ASP A 41 2.38 -4.85 -16.89
CA ASP A 41 1.17 -4.35 -16.22
C ASP A 41 0.61 -5.38 -15.23
N GLU A 42 0.68 -6.68 -15.58
CA GLU A 42 0.26 -7.77 -14.70
C GLU A 42 1.07 -7.83 -13.40
N ALA A 43 2.39 -7.67 -13.47
CA ALA A 43 3.23 -7.69 -12.28
C ALA A 43 2.91 -6.50 -11.37
N VAL A 44 2.72 -5.30 -11.95
CA VAL A 44 2.30 -4.11 -11.19
C VAL A 44 0.94 -4.33 -10.52
N ALA A 45 -0.03 -4.91 -11.24
CA ALA A 45 -1.36 -5.21 -10.72
C ALA A 45 -1.30 -6.23 -9.56
N GLN A 46 -0.49 -7.28 -9.67
CA GLN A 46 -0.29 -8.26 -8.61
C GLN A 46 0.33 -7.64 -7.35
N ILE A 47 1.36 -6.80 -7.51
CA ILE A 47 2.00 -6.07 -6.41
C ILE A 47 0.99 -5.17 -5.70
N LEU A 48 0.25 -4.35 -6.44
CA LEU A 48 -0.74 -3.44 -5.87
C LEU A 48 -1.84 -4.21 -5.12
N THR A 49 -2.34 -5.29 -5.72
CA THR A 49 -3.36 -6.15 -5.10
C THR A 49 -2.86 -6.76 -3.78
N ALA A 50 -1.63 -7.28 -3.77
CA ALA A 50 -1.04 -7.86 -2.57
C ALA A 50 -0.83 -6.80 -1.47
N ALA A 51 -0.30 -5.62 -1.84
CA ALA A 51 -0.07 -4.52 -0.92
C ALA A 51 -1.36 -4.02 -0.25
N VAL A 52 -2.43 -3.81 -1.03
CA VAL A 52 -3.74 -3.38 -0.51
C VAL A 52 -4.30 -4.42 0.46
N ARG A 53 -4.26 -5.71 0.11
CA ARG A 53 -4.74 -6.80 0.98
C ARG A 53 -3.98 -6.85 2.31
N LEU A 54 -2.65 -6.73 2.26
CA LEU A 54 -1.81 -6.74 3.46
C LEU A 54 -2.03 -5.50 4.32
N TYR A 55 -2.19 -4.32 3.71
CA TYR A 55 -2.47 -3.08 4.42
C TYR A 55 -3.79 -3.17 5.19
N VAL A 56 -4.89 -3.53 4.51
CA VAL A 56 -6.21 -3.66 5.14
C VAL A 56 -6.19 -4.68 6.27
N ALA A 57 -5.57 -5.85 6.07
CA ALA A 57 -5.46 -6.88 7.10
C ALA A 57 -4.70 -6.40 8.35
N LYS A 58 -3.66 -5.57 8.16
CA LYS A 58 -2.86 -5.02 9.28
C LYS A 58 -3.54 -3.82 9.96
N SER A 59 -4.26 -2.98 9.20
CA SER A 59 -4.95 -1.80 9.75
C SER A 59 -6.23 -2.15 10.49
N ASP A 60 -6.92 -3.22 10.09
CA ASP A 60 -8.18 -3.65 10.72
C ASP A 60 -7.94 -4.52 11.97
N GLY A 61 -6.83 -5.27 12.01
CA GLY A 61 -6.56 -6.28 13.04
C GLY A 61 -5.72 -5.81 14.23
N GLU A 62 -4.97 -4.73 14.07
CA GLU A 62 -4.21 -4.10 15.16
C GLU A 62 -4.73 -2.66 15.29
N GLU A 63 -5.05 -2.17 16.49
CA GLU A 63 -5.39 -0.75 16.76
C GLU A 63 -4.22 0.23 16.47
N ARG A 64 -3.34 -0.13 15.53
CA ARG A 64 -2.17 0.60 15.08
C ARG A 64 -2.47 1.20 13.71
N THR A 65 -2.82 2.47 13.70
CA THR A 65 -2.82 3.26 12.48
C THR A 65 -1.36 3.47 12.04
N PHE A 66 -0.94 2.82 10.96
CA PHE A 66 0.33 3.13 10.30
C PHE A 66 0.08 3.69 8.91
N SER A 67 0.98 4.54 8.43
CA SER A 67 0.82 5.19 7.12
C SER A 67 0.83 4.13 5.99
N PRO A 68 -0.15 4.17 5.06
CA PRO A 68 -0.14 3.31 3.87
C PRO A 68 0.96 3.68 2.88
N ILE A 69 1.55 4.88 3.02
CA ILE A 69 2.58 5.42 2.13
C ILE A 69 3.87 5.53 2.94
N PHE A 70 4.94 4.94 2.40
CA PHE A 70 6.29 5.02 2.97
C PHE A 70 6.85 6.44 2.78
N GLY A 71 7.79 6.86 3.64
CA GLY A 71 8.44 8.17 3.56
C GLY A 71 7.75 9.30 4.32
N GLU A 72 8.35 10.49 4.26
CA GLU A 72 7.77 11.73 4.78
C GLU A 72 6.93 12.43 3.69
N ARG A 73 6.04 13.36 4.06
CA ARG A 73 5.06 14.01 3.16
C ARG A 73 5.63 14.34 1.77
N ASP A 74 4.88 14.00 0.71
CA ASP A 74 5.18 14.20 -0.72
C ASP A 74 6.53 13.63 -1.23
N SER A 75 7.30 12.91 -0.41
CA SER A 75 8.65 12.44 -0.79
C SER A 75 8.65 11.17 -1.64
N GLU A 76 7.61 10.33 -1.54
CA GLU A 76 7.56 9.02 -2.21
C GLU A 76 6.42 8.89 -3.22
N LEU A 77 5.37 9.68 -3.06
CA LEU A 77 4.24 9.75 -3.98
C LEU A 77 3.78 11.19 -4.08
N THR A 78 3.64 11.69 -5.29
CA THR A 78 3.01 12.98 -5.54
C THR A 78 1.49 12.88 -5.38
N PRO A 79 0.80 13.99 -5.05
CA PRO A 79 -0.67 14.01 -5.00
C PRO A 79 -1.32 13.54 -6.31
N THR A 80 -0.73 13.86 -7.45
CA THR A 80 -1.24 13.46 -8.77
C THR A 80 -1.16 11.95 -8.97
N GLU A 81 -0.01 11.33 -8.68
CA GLU A 81 0.14 9.86 -8.79
C GLU A 81 -0.86 9.13 -7.91
N LEU A 82 -1.03 9.60 -6.67
CA LEU A 82 -1.99 9.03 -5.73
C LEU A 82 -3.43 9.13 -6.27
N LEU A 83 -3.85 10.33 -6.68
CA LEU A 83 -5.21 10.55 -7.17
C LEU A 83 -5.50 9.77 -8.45
N SER A 84 -4.54 9.69 -9.37
CA SER A 84 -4.64 8.87 -10.58
C SER A 84 -4.80 7.40 -10.23
N ALA A 85 -3.94 6.84 -9.37
CA ALA A 85 -4.01 5.44 -8.98
C ALA A 85 -5.35 5.10 -8.28
N VAL A 86 -5.81 5.95 -7.35
CA VAL A 86 -7.10 5.77 -6.66
C VAL A 86 -8.27 5.83 -7.64
N SER A 87 -8.28 6.80 -8.55
CA SER A 87 -9.35 6.93 -9.56
C SER A 87 -9.46 5.69 -10.44
N GLU A 88 -8.32 5.15 -10.87
CA GLU A 88 -8.27 3.94 -11.69
C GLU A 88 -8.71 2.69 -10.92
N MET A 89 -8.33 2.56 -9.63
CA MET A 89 -8.81 1.47 -8.78
C MET A 89 -10.32 1.51 -8.58
N LEU A 90 -10.89 2.69 -8.33
CA LEU A 90 -12.34 2.87 -8.18
C LEU A 90 -13.07 2.49 -9.48
N ARG A 91 -12.54 2.94 -10.62
CA ARG A 91 -13.06 2.61 -11.95
C ARG A 91 -13.00 1.11 -12.22
N ALA A 92 -11.89 0.45 -11.87
CA ALA A 92 -11.69 -0.99 -12.06
C ALA A 92 -12.64 -1.83 -11.19
N LEU A 93 -13.00 -1.34 -10.01
CA LEU A 93 -13.96 -1.99 -9.11
C LEU A 93 -15.42 -1.59 -9.37
N HIS A 94 -15.68 -0.78 -10.41
CA HIS A 94 -17.00 -0.23 -10.72
C HIS A 94 -17.66 0.50 -9.52
N LEU A 95 -16.84 1.13 -8.66
CA LEU A 95 -17.32 1.89 -7.52
C LEU A 95 -17.74 3.28 -7.97
N GLY A 96 -19.01 3.61 -7.75
CA GLY A 96 -19.57 4.91 -8.06
C GLY A 96 -19.36 5.95 -6.94
N PRO A 97 -19.72 7.21 -7.20
CA PRO A 97 -19.68 8.28 -6.20
C PRO A 97 -20.54 8.00 -4.95
N VAL A 98 -21.57 7.17 -5.09
CA VAL A 98 -22.50 6.82 -4.00
C VAL A 98 -21.85 5.86 -3.01
N GLU A 99 -21.15 4.83 -3.49
CA GLU A 99 -20.42 3.87 -2.66
C GLU A 99 -19.34 4.58 -1.84
N LEU A 100 -18.63 5.52 -2.46
CA LEU A 100 -17.65 6.37 -1.78
C LEU A 100 -18.29 7.25 -0.70
N ALA A 101 -19.40 7.92 -1.01
CA ALA A 101 -20.11 8.78 -0.05
C ALA A 101 -20.60 7.99 1.18
N LEU A 102 -21.01 6.74 1.00
CA LEU A 102 -21.41 5.84 2.10
C LEU A 102 -20.23 5.43 2.98
N TRP A 103 -19.04 5.26 2.39
CA TRP A 103 -17.82 4.89 3.11
C TRP A 103 -17.24 6.07 3.89
N TYR A 104 -17.24 7.28 3.31
CA TYR A 104 -16.82 8.51 4.01
C TYR A 104 -17.71 8.84 5.22
N ARG A 105 -19.02 8.55 5.13
CA ARG A 105 -19.95 8.70 6.27
C ARG A 105 -19.73 7.68 7.39
N ARG A 106 -19.00 6.60 7.14
CA ARG A 106 -18.77 5.50 8.10
C ARG A 106 -17.45 5.62 8.85
N ARG A 107 -16.69 6.73 8.73
CA ARG A 107 -15.48 6.91 9.55
C ARG A 107 -15.84 6.85 11.04
N PRO A 108 -15.26 5.94 11.84
CA PRO A 108 -15.58 5.78 13.26
C PRO A 108 -15.07 6.90 14.18
N ASP A 109 -14.38 7.93 13.68
CA ASP A 109 -13.59 8.84 14.52
C ASP A 109 -14.10 10.29 14.57
N GLU A 110 -15.34 10.58 14.15
CA GLU A 110 -15.96 11.91 14.37
C GLU A 110 -16.65 12.04 15.74
N HIS A 111 -16.18 11.32 16.75
CA HIS A 111 -16.42 11.62 18.16
C HIS A 111 -15.08 11.75 18.88
N ILE A 112 -14.52 12.97 18.88
CA ILE A 112 -13.92 13.70 20.01
C ILE A 112 -13.34 14.99 19.41
N SER A 113 -14.10 16.08 19.54
CA SER A 113 -13.58 17.41 19.85
C SER A 113 -14.59 18.14 20.72
#